data_AF-A0A4Q3V4I0-F1
#
_entry.id   AF-A0A4Q3V4I0-F1
#
_cell.length_a   1.000
_cell.length_b   1.000
_cell.length_c   1.000
_cell.angle_alpha   90.00
_cell.angle_beta   90.00
_cell.angle_gamma   90.00
#
_symmetry.space_group_name_H-M   'P 1'
#
loop_
_entity.id
_entity.type
_entity.pdbx_description
1 polymer ?
#
loop_
_entity_poly.entity_id
_entity_poly.type
_entity_poly.pdbx_seq_one_letter_code
_entity_poly.pdbx_strand_id
1 'polypeptide(L)'
;TELAETAWASASTYRGSDRRGGANGARIRLTPMKNWDVNKPAQLSKVLAALEGIQKEAGGKVSLADLIVLGGVVAVEKAAKAGGVDVKVPFTPGRADATQEETEVESFAFLEPKADGFRNYVRKPIMSVEEHLVDRAQLLELTAPELTVLVGGLRALQVGDAKLGVLTSTPGTLTNDFFVNLLDMGTQWTAVGGKDNLFEGKDRKSGQTKWTASRADLIFGSHSQLRALAEVYGASDAKAKFVKDFVAAWTKVMNLDRFDLADRRKDAQKVVG
;
A
#
# COMPACT_ATOMS: atom_id res chain seq x y z
N THR A 1 -9.62 -5.91 -4.62
CA THR A 1 -8.25 -5.98 -4.11
C THR A 1 -7.23 -5.71 -5.21
N GLU A 2 -7.31 -6.35 -6.39
CA GLU A 2 -6.38 -6.13 -7.53
C GLU A 2 -6.17 -4.65 -7.91
N LEU A 3 -7.24 -3.84 -7.95
CA LEU A 3 -7.15 -2.40 -8.25
C LEU A 3 -6.33 -1.60 -7.20
N ALA A 4 -6.49 -1.92 -5.92
CA ALA A 4 -5.71 -1.30 -4.85
C ALA A 4 -4.24 -1.74 -4.96
N GLU A 5 -3.98 -3.01 -5.28
CA GLU A 5 -2.61 -3.49 -5.47
C GLU A 5 -1.92 -2.81 -6.66
N THR A 6 -2.59 -2.66 -7.80
CA THR A 6 -2.03 -1.95 -8.96
C THR A 6 -1.77 -0.47 -8.67
N ALA A 7 -2.69 0.21 -7.98
CA ALA A 7 -2.50 1.60 -7.57
C ALA A 7 -1.31 1.76 -6.60
N TRP A 8 -1.20 0.87 -5.61
CA TRP A 8 -0.07 0.85 -4.68
C TRP A 8 1.25 0.56 -5.40
N ALA A 9 1.29 -0.47 -6.26
CA ALA A 9 2.48 -0.82 -7.02
C ALA A 9 2.97 0.34 -7.90
N SER A 10 2.04 1.17 -8.41
CA SER A 10 2.39 2.34 -9.21
C SER A 10 2.96 3.45 -8.33
N ALA A 11 2.20 3.91 -7.33
CA ALA A 11 2.54 5.07 -6.51
C ALA A 11 3.72 4.81 -5.56
N SER A 12 3.81 3.59 -5.00
CA SER A 12 4.80 3.26 -3.97
C SER A 12 6.24 3.27 -4.49
N THR A 13 6.49 3.40 -5.80
CA THR A 13 7.85 3.57 -6.35
C THR A 13 8.48 4.90 -6.01
N TYR A 14 7.67 5.89 -5.59
CA TYR A 14 8.17 7.19 -5.19
C TYR A 14 9.22 7.09 -4.08
N ARG A 15 10.23 7.97 -4.16
CA ARG A 15 11.13 8.24 -3.05
C ARG A 15 11.42 9.74 -2.91
N GLY A 16 11.19 10.30 -1.73
CA GLY A 16 11.40 11.72 -1.45
C GLY A 16 12.86 12.17 -1.47
N SER A 17 13.80 11.21 -1.38
CA SER A 17 15.25 11.49 -1.37
C SER A 17 15.75 12.16 -2.65
N ASP A 18 15.25 11.73 -3.81
CA ASP A 18 15.56 12.35 -5.12
C ASP A 18 14.31 12.65 -5.96
N ARG A 19 13.12 12.52 -5.37
CA ARG A 19 11.80 12.80 -5.96
C ARG A 19 11.48 12.00 -7.23
N ARG A 20 12.11 10.83 -7.39
CA ARG A 20 11.83 9.90 -8.50
C ARG A 20 10.73 8.91 -8.15
N GLY A 21 10.13 8.30 -9.18
CA GLY A 21 9.05 7.33 -9.06
C GLY A 21 7.68 8.00 -8.90
N GLY A 22 6.69 7.22 -8.48
CA GLY A 22 5.30 7.66 -8.34
C GLY A 22 4.37 7.12 -9.43
N ALA A 23 3.10 7.51 -9.35
CA ALA A 23 2.05 7.03 -10.25
C ALA A 23 1.94 7.82 -11.56
N ASN A 24 2.41 9.07 -11.59
CA ASN A 24 2.41 9.91 -12.76
C ASN A 24 3.34 9.34 -13.84
N GLY A 25 2.88 9.37 -15.09
CA GLY A 25 3.53 8.70 -16.22
C GLY A 25 3.05 7.26 -16.46
N ALA A 26 2.29 6.65 -15.53
CA ALA A 26 1.86 5.25 -15.60
C ALA A 26 2.99 4.28 -16.00
N ARG A 27 4.20 4.53 -15.50
CA ARG A 27 5.40 3.74 -15.87
C ARG A 27 5.33 2.30 -15.39
N ILE A 28 4.39 1.97 -14.50
CA ILE A 28 4.07 0.59 -14.13
C ILE A 28 3.70 -0.30 -15.33
N ARG A 29 3.17 0.26 -16.42
CA ARG A 29 2.89 -0.49 -17.66
C ARG A 29 4.10 -0.67 -18.58
N LEU A 30 5.22 -0.03 -18.26
CA LEU A 30 6.43 0.02 -19.09
C LEU A 30 7.53 -0.86 -18.52
N THR A 31 8.55 -1.14 -19.33
CA THR A 31 9.79 -1.78 -18.88
C THR A 31 10.63 -0.77 -18.08
N PRO A 32 11.20 -1.15 -16.92
CA PRO A 32 11.25 -2.50 -16.36
C PRO A 32 10.09 -2.86 -15.41
N MET A 33 9.30 -1.87 -14.95
CA MET A 33 8.34 -2.03 -13.86
C MET A 33 7.29 -3.12 -14.08
N LYS A 34 6.79 -3.27 -15.31
CA LYS A 34 5.79 -4.29 -15.65
C LYS A 34 6.28 -5.73 -15.47
N ASN A 35 7.60 -5.92 -15.43
CA ASN A 35 8.26 -7.22 -15.32
C ASN A 35 8.80 -7.50 -13.91
N TRP A 36 8.67 -6.56 -12.97
CA TRP A 36 9.12 -6.80 -11.60
C TRP A 36 8.24 -7.85 -10.92
N ASP A 37 8.88 -8.81 -10.27
CA ASP A 37 8.23 -9.91 -9.58
C ASP A 37 7.24 -9.41 -8.50
N VAL A 38 7.63 -8.38 -7.74
CA VAL A 38 6.79 -7.72 -6.73
C VAL A 38 5.49 -7.11 -7.30
N ASN A 39 5.45 -6.85 -8.61
CA ASN A 39 4.28 -6.28 -9.28
C ASN A 39 3.37 -7.36 -9.90
N LYS A 40 3.67 -8.66 -9.73
CA LYS A 40 2.88 -9.79 -10.21
C LYS A 40 2.48 -9.63 -11.70
N PRO A 41 3.43 -9.74 -12.65
CA PRO A 41 3.23 -9.34 -14.05
C PRO A 41 1.95 -9.87 -14.71
N ALA A 42 1.56 -11.11 -14.45
CA ALA A 42 0.33 -11.70 -14.99
C ALA A 42 -0.95 -11.00 -14.47
N GLN A 43 -1.03 -10.75 -13.16
CA GLN A 43 -2.15 -10.03 -12.55
C GLN A 43 -2.16 -8.57 -13.02
N LEU A 44 -0.99 -7.91 -13.02
CA LEU A 44 -0.85 -6.54 -13.46
C LEU A 44 -1.31 -6.36 -14.93
N SER A 45 -0.87 -7.25 -15.83
CA SER A 45 -1.24 -7.18 -17.25
C SER A 45 -2.76 -7.29 -17.44
N LYS A 46 -3.44 -8.14 -16.67
CA LYS A 46 -4.91 -8.27 -16.70
C LYS A 46 -5.59 -6.97 -16.27
N VAL A 47 -5.13 -6.36 -15.16
CA VAL A 47 -5.72 -5.11 -14.64
C VAL A 47 -5.48 -3.96 -15.62
N LEU A 48 -4.26 -3.82 -16.14
CA LEU A 48 -3.93 -2.76 -17.10
C LEU A 48 -4.76 -2.89 -18.38
N ALA A 49 -4.92 -4.10 -18.93
CA ALA A 49 -5.75 -4.32 -20.11
C ALA A 49 -7.21 -3.90 -19.90
N ALA A 50 -7.77 -4.17 -18.71
CA ALA A 50 -9.12 -3.73 -18.36
C ALA A 50 -9.22 -2.19 -18.25
N LEU A 51 -8.24 -1.55 -17.60
CA LEU A 51 -8.21 -0.08 -17.47
C LEU A 51 -7.99 0.61 -18.82
N GLU A 52 -7.17 0.03 -19.72
CA GLU A 52 -6.99 0.51 -21.09
C GLU A 52 -8.28 0.37 -21.91
N GLY A 53 -9.07 -0.68 -21.70
CA GLY A 53 -10.41 -0.81 -22.27
C GLY A 53 -11.31 0.35 -21.87
N ILE A 54 -11.38 0.64 -20.56
CA ILE A 54 -12.13 1.78 -20.01
C ILE A 54 -11.60 3.11 -20.56
N GLN A 55 -10.28 3.26 -20.70
CA GLN A 55 -9.67 4.46 -21.28
C GLN A 55 -10.13 4.71 -22.72
N LYS A 56 -10.20 3.64 -23.53
CA LYS A 56 -10.69 3.70 -24.92
C LYS A 56 -12.17 4.04 -24.98
N GLU A 57 -12.99 3.42 -24.13
CA GLU A 57 -14.43 3.72 -24.02
C GLU A 57 -14.69 5.18 -23.60
N ALA A 58 -13.83 5.74 -22.74
CA ALA A 58 -13.86 7.15 -22.35
C ALA A 58 -13.33 8.12 -23.43
N GLY A 59 -12.99 7.63 -24.62
CA GLY A 59 -12.49 8.43 -25.74
C GLY A 59 -11.07 8.97 -25.54
N GLY A 60 -10.25 8.33 -24.70
CA GLY A 60 -8.84 8.70 -24.49
C GLY A 60 -8.62 10.04 -23.77
N LYS A 61 -9.67 10.64 -23.18
CA LYS A 61 -9.59 11.94 -22.50
C LYS A 61 -9.00 11.87 -21.09
N VAL A 62 -8.92 10.68 -20.53
CA VAL A 62 -8.34 10.40 -19.21
C VAL A 62 -7.07 9.57 -19.41
N SER A 63 -6.01 9.90 -18.67
CA SER A 63 -4.77 9.13 -18.70
C SER A 63 -4.96 7.79 -17.98
N LEU A 64 -4.19 6.77 -18.40
CA LEU A 64 -4.13 5.50 -17.70
C LEU A 64 -3.56 5.70 -16.29
N ALA A 65 -2.62 6.63 -16.11
CA ALA A 65 -2.09 7.02 -14.81
C ALA A 65 -3.19 7.45 -13.84
N ASP A 66 -4.12 8.29 -14.29
CA ASP A 66 -5.27 8.69 -13.47
C ASP A 66 -6.26 7.54 -13.27
N LEU A 67 -6.50 6.69 -14.27
CA LEU A 67 -7.37 5.51 -14.13
C LEU A 67 -6.83 4.48 -13.13
N ILE A 68 -5.51 4.28 -13.07
CA ILE A 68 -4.87 3.39 -12.08
C ILE A 68 -5.14 3.90 -10.67
N VAL A 69 -4.91 5.20 -10.42
CA VAL A 69 -5.14 5.81 -9.10
C VAL A 69 -6.63 5.83 -8.76
N LEU A 70 -7.49 6.17 -9.72
CA LEU A 70 -8.95 6.16 -9.54
C LEU A 70 -9.48 4.74 -9.27
N GLY A 71 -8.93 3.72 -9.92
CA GLY A 71 -9.24 2.32 -9.63
C GLY A 71 -8.91 1.97 -8.17
N GLY A 72 -7.76 2.43 -7.68
CA GLY A 72 -7.37 2.31 -6.27
C GLY A 72 -8.35 3.02 -5.32
N VAL A 73 -8.75 4.26 -5.65
CA VAL A 73 -9.77 5.03 -4.91
C VAL A 73 -11.07 4.23 -4.79
N VAL A 74 -11.60 3.73 -5.91
CA VAL A 74 -12.83 2.93 -5.92
C VAL A 74 -12.68 1.65 -5.10
N ALA A 75 -11.51 1.01 -5.12
CA ALA A 75 -11.24 -0.19 -4.33
C ALA A 75 -11.27 0.11 -2.82
N VAL A 76 -10.67 1.22 -2.39
CA VAL A 76 -10.67 1.66 -0.98
C VAL A 76 -12.08 2.04 -0.53
N GLU A 77 -12.83 2.83 -1.31
CA GLU A 77 -14.22 3.20 -0.98
C GLU A 77 -15.13 1.98 -0.85
N LYS A 78 -15.02 1.02 -1.79
CA LYS A 78 -15.79 -0.23 -1.73
C LYS A 78 -15.45 -1.06 -0.50
N ALA A 79 -14.17 -1.17 -0.15
CA ALA A 79 -13.72 -1.92 1.01
C ALA A 79 -14.15 -1.28 2.34
N ALA A 80 -14.09 0.05 2.43
CA ALA A 80 -14.59 0.81 3.58
C ALA A 80 -16.10 0.62 3.75
N LYS A 81 -16.87 0.74 2.66
CA LYS A 81 -18.31 0.54 2.67
C LYS A 81 -18.69 -0.87 3.09
N ALA A 82 -17.97 -1.89 2.64
CA ALA A 82 -18.14 -3.27 3.10
C ALA A 82 -17.89 -3.42 4.61
N GLY A 83 -16.98 -2.61 5.18
CA GLY A 83 -16.70 -2.53 6.62
C GLY A 83 -17.70 -1.66 7.40
N GLY A 84 -18.75 -1.16 6.74
CA GLY A 84 -19.79 -0.33 7.35
C GLY A 84 -19.44 1.16 7.48
N VAL A 85 -18.37 1.63 6.83
CA VAL A 85 -17.96 3.04 6.85
C VAL A 85 -18.07 3.62 5.45
N ASP A 86 -18.99 4.56 5.26
CA ASP A 86 -19.06 5.33 4.02
C ASP A 86 -18.00 6.44 4.05
N VAL A 87 -17.13 6.46 3.03
CA VAL A 87 -16.02 7.41 2.94
C VAL A 87 -15.84 7.84 1.50
N LYS A 88 -15.39 9.08 1.32
CA LYS A 88 -14.93 9.61 0.04
C LYS A 88 -13.43 9.74 0.05
N VAL A 89 -12.77 9.02 -0.84
CA VAL A 89 -11.31 9.10 -0.99
C VAL A 89 -11.01 10.25 -1.96
N PRO A 90 -10.25 11.28 -1.55
CA PRO A 90 -9.91 12.38 -2.44
C PRO A 90 -9.16 11.90 -3.69
N PHE A 91 -9.59 12.39 -4.85
CA PHE A 91 -8.95 12.14 -6.13
C PHE A 91 -8.73 13.48 -6.84
N THR A 92 -7.55 13.66 -7.42
CA THR A 92 -7.23 14.85 -8.22
C THR A 92 -6.66 14.38 -9.55
N PRO A 93 -7.31 14.67 -10.69
CA PRO A 93 -6.82 14.28 -12.01
C PRO A 93 -5.63 15.15 -12.43
N GLY A 94 -5.07 14.86 -13.60
CA GLY A 94 -4.00 15.60 -14.25
C GLY A 94 -2.68 14.85 -14.34
N ARG A 95 -2.65 13.54 -14.03
CA ARG A 95 -1.50 12.71 -14.38
C ARG A 95 -1.46 12.49 -15.88
N ALA A 96 -0.26 12.31 -16.43
CA ALA A 96 -0.06 11.99 -17.84
C ALA A 96 0.48 10.56 -17.99
N ASP A 97 0.44 10.05 -19.22
CA ASP A 97 0.99 8.76 -19.60
C ASP A 97 2.32 8.97 -20.32
N ALA A 98 3.43 8.53 -19.71
CA ALA A 98 4.76 8.59 -20.34
C ALA A 98 4.93 7.45 -21.35
N THR A 99 5.80 7.61 -22.34
CA THR A 99 6.13 6.54 -23.31
C THR A 99 7.34 5.71 -22.87
N GLN A 100 7.60 4.61 -23.60
CA GLN A 100 8.78 3.78 -23.33
C GLN A 100 10.08 4.52 -23.67
N GLU A 101 10.06 5.37 -24.70
CA GLU A 101 11.17 6.22 -25.14
C GLU A 101 11.52 7.30 -24.10
N GLU A 102 10.52 7.76 -23.35
CA GLU A 102 10.67 8.69 -22.22
C GLU A 102 11.06 8.00 -20.90
N THR A 103 11.44 6.71 -20.95
CA THR A 103 11.73 5.88 -19.78
C THR A 103 13.10 5.20 -19.91
N GLU A 104 14.06 5.70 -19.14
CA GLU A 104 15.41 5.13 -19.04
C GLU A 104 15.41 3.86 -18.17
N VAL A 105 15.48 2.69 -18.81
CA VAL A 105 15.24 1.39 -18.18
C VAL A 105 16.20 1.09 -17.04
N GLU A 106 17.50 1.32 -17.26
CA GLU A 106 18.59 1.07 -16.32
C GLU A 106 18.43 1.91 -15.05
N SER A 107 17.99 3.15 -15.22
CA SER A 107 17.78 4.10 -14.15
C SER A 107 16.57 3.75 -13.29
N PHE A 108 15.50 3.22 -13.91
CA PHE A 108 14.32 2.73 -13.18
C PHE A 108 14.58 1.42 -12.43
N ALA A 109 15.57 0.61 -12.84
CA ALA A 109 15.90 -0.64 -12.15
C ALA A 109 16.29 -0.42 -10.66
N PHE A 110 16.86 0.74 -10.32
CA PHE A 110 17.17 1.12 -8.94
C PHE A 110 15.95 1.40 -8.05
N LEU A 111 14.76 1.52 -8.65
CA LEU A 111 13.50 1.71 -7.92
C LEU A 111 12.81 0.37 -7.59
N GLU A 112 13.31 -0.76 -8.09
CA GLU A 112 12.78 -2.07 -7.76
C GLU A 112 13.08 -2.42 -6.29
N PRO A 113 12.06 -2.63 -5.44
CA PRO A 113 12.27 -2.89 -4.03
C PRO A 113 12.98 -4.24 -3.80
N LYS A 114 13.97 -4.25 -2.90
CA LYS A 114 14.62 -5.48 -2.44
C LYS A 114 13.75 -6.24 -1.43
N ALA A 115 13.02 -5.48 -0.63
CA ALA A 115 11.92 -5.91 0.21
C ALA A 115 10.88 -4.77 0.25
N ASP A 116 9.62 -5.13 0.38
CA ASP A 116 8.51 -4.18 0.54
C ASP A 116 7.58 -4.71 1.62
N GLY A 117 7.79 -4.24 2.85
CA GLY A 117 7.00 -4.67 4.01
C GLY A 117 5.52 -4.27 3.90
N PHE A 118 5.16 -3.26 3.10
CA PHE A 118 3.76 -2.92 2.84
C PHE A 118 3.07 -4.00 2.01
N ARG A 119 3.79 -4.67 1.11
CA ARG A 119 3.30 -5.82 0.32
C ARG A 119 3.70 -7.19 0.88
N ASN A 120 4.34 -7.23 2.04
CA ASN A 120 4.89 -8.46 2.62
C ASN A 120 5.82 -9.23 1.65
N TYR A 121 6.61 -8.48 0.89
CA TYR A 121 7.48 -9.00 -0.16
C TYR A 121 8.96 -8.95 0.23
N VAL A 122 9.70 -10.01 -0.08
CA VAL A 122 11.15 -10.10 0.16
C VAL A 122 11.81 -10.82 -1.01
N ARG A 123 12.89 -10.25 -1.55
CA ARG A 123 13.67 -10.85 -2.65
C ARG A 123 15.13 -11.08 -2.28
N LYS A 124 15.86 -10.01 -2.01
CA LYS A 124 17.29 -10.02 -1.65
C LYS A 124 17.54 -8.95 -0.58
N PRO A 125 17.02 -9.16 0.64
CA PRO A 125 17.11 -8.18 1.70
C PRO A 125 18.59 -7.98 2.09
N ILE A 126 18.98 -6.72 2.30
CA ILE A 126 20.32 -6.33 2.77
C ILE A 126 20.35 -5.93 4.25
N MET A 127 19.19 -5.95 4.90
CA MET A 127 18.94 -5.66 6.31
C MET A 127 17.66 -6.40 6.71
N SER A 128 17.23 -6.34 7.96
CA SER A 128 16.00 -7.01 8.39
C SER A 128 14.76 -6.44 7.68
N VAL A 129 13.67 -7.21 7.66
CA VAL A 129 12.46 -6.84 6.91
C VAL A 129 11.77 -5.62 7.53
N GLU A 130 11.79 -5.51 8.85
CA GLU A 130 11.31 -4.35 9.59
C GLU A 130 12.17 -3.09 9.37
N GLU A 131 13.49 -3.23 9.20
CA GLU A 131 14.36 -2.11 8.82
C GLU A 131 14.06 -1.65 7.39
N HIS A 132 13.85 -2.58 6.44
CA HIS A 132 13.37 -2.25 5.09
C HIS A 132 12.00 -1.56 5.12
N LEU A 133 11.10 -1.98 6.00
CA LEU A 133 9.79 -1.35 6.14
C LEU A 133 9.93 0.12 6.59
N VAL A 134 10.76 0.39 7.60
CA VAL A 134 10.98 1.75 8.10
C VAL A 134 11.73 2.62 7.10
N ASP A 135 12.76 2.08 6.43
CA ASP A 135 13.48 2.77 5.35
C ASP A 135 12.52 3.14 4.21
N ARG A 136 11.67 2.20 3.79
CA ARG A 136 10.65 2.47 2.76
C ARG A 136 9.63 3.51 3.20
N ALA A 137 9.21 3.47 4.47
CA ALA A 137 8.31 4.48 5.02
C ALA A 137 8.94 5.88 4.98
N GLN A 138 10.23 6.00 5.29
CA GLN A 138 10.97 7.25 5.19
C GLN A 138 11.02 7.78 3.75
N LEU A 139 11.30 6.91 2.77
CA LEU A 139 11.29 7.29 1.36
C LEU A 139 9.90 7.74 0.87
N LEU A 140 8.83 7.17 1.43
CA LEU A 140 7.44 7.58 1.15
C LEU A 140 6.98 8.76 2.02
N GLU A 141 7.91 9.41 2.74
CA GLU A 141 7.67 10.55 3.63
C GLU A 141 6.61 10.27 4.71
N LEU A 142 6.48 9.02 5.14
CA LEU A 142 5.48 8.58 6.11
C LEU A 142 5.98 8.76 7.55
N THR A 143 5.09 9.24 8.40
CA THR A 143 5.26 9.19 9.85
C THR A 143 4.97 7.79 10.39
N ALA A 144 5.40 7.49 11.63
CA ALA A 144 5.10 6.20 12.25
C ALA A 144 3.59 5.88 12.32
N PRO A 145 2.68 6.82 12.68
CA PRO A 145 1.23 6.55 12.61
C PRO A 145 0.70 6.27 11.20
N GLU A 146 1.22 6.95 10.17
CA GLU A 146 0.84 6.71 8.78
C GLU A 146 1.35 5.35 8.29
N LEU A 147 2.58 4.98 8.64
CA LEU A 147 3.13 3.65 8.41
C LEU A 147 2.24 2.57 9.06
N THR A 148 1.90 2.72 10.34
CA THR A 148 1.05 1.79 11.07
C THR A 148 -0.28 1.60 10.38
N VAL A 149 -1.01 2.68 10.10
CA VAL A 149 -2.35 2.60 9.52
C VAL A 149 -2.31 2.00 8.11
N LEU A 150 -1.30 2.34 7.30
CA LEU A 150 -1.12 1.79 5.95
C LEU A 150 -0.88 0.28 5.98
N VAL A 151 0.01 -0.23 6.84
CA VAL A 151 0.24 -1.68 6.92
C VAL A 151 -1.05 -2.41 7.28
N GLY A 152 -1.78 -1.97 8.31
CA GLY A 152 -3.03 -2.60 8.72
C GLY A 152 -4.08 -2.62 7.60
N GLY A 153 -4.26 -1.49 6.91
CA GLY A 153 -5.24 -1.41 5.82
C GLY A 153 -4.83 -2.15 4.56
N LEU A 154 -3.55 -2.16 4.19
CA LEU A 154 -3.07 -2.92 3.04
C LEU A 154 -3.19 -4.43 3.25
N ARG A 155 -3.00 -4.92 4.48
CA ARG A 155 -3.31 -6.34 4.82
C ARG A 155 -4.79 -6.64 4.67
N ALA A 156 -5.67 -5.77 5.16
CA ALA A 156 -7.10 -5.93 5.00
C ALA A 156 -7.52 -5.95 3.51
N LEU A 157 -6.88 -5.15 2.67
CA LEU A 157 -7.10 -5.07 1.22
C LEU A 157 -6.35 -6.14 0.40
N GLN A 158 -5.58 -7.02 1.06
CA GLN A 158 -4.73 -8.04 0.42
C GLN A 158 -3.79 -7.45 -0.65
N VAL A 159 -3.22 -6.28 -0.39
CA VAL A 159 -2.18 -5.70 -1.25
C VAL A 159 -0.86 -6.39 -0.95
N GLY A 160 -0.29 -7.09 -1.94
CA GLY A 160 0.90 -7.92 -1.79
C GLY A 160 0.57 -9.38 -1.49
N ASP A 161 1.19 -9.97 -0.48
CA ASP A 161 0.88 -11.35 -0.09
C ASP A 161 -0.57 -11.48 0.41
N ALA A 162 -1.31 -12.43 -0.14
CA ALA A 162 -2.74 -12.60 0.13
C ALA A 162 -3.05 -13.36 1.43
N LYS A 163 -2.03 -13.89 2.13
CA LYS A 163 -2.16 -14.70 3.35
C LYS A 163 -1.34 -14.12 4.50
N LEU A 164 -0.08 -13.78 4.26
CA LEU A 164 0.86 -13.36 5.29
C LEU A 164 0.41 -12.02 5.91
N GLY A 165 0.16 -12.01 7.21
CA GLY A 165 -0.31 -10.83 7.94
C GLY A 165 -1.77 -10.44 7.66
N VAL A 166 -2.53 -11.23 6.89
CA VAL A 166 -3.96 -10.99 6.64
C VAL A 166 -4.75 -11.53 7.83
N LEU A 167 -4.70 -10.80 8.95
CA LEU A 167 -5.31 -11.18 10.22
C LEU A 167 -6.79 -10.76 10.26
N THR A 168 -7.59 -11.30 9.36
CA THR A 168 -9.04 -11.06 9.29
C THR A 168 -9.78 -12.26 8.70
N SER A 169 -11.04 -12.43 9.07
CA SER A 169 -11.97 -13.38 8.45
C SER A 169 -12.73 -12.80 7.25
N THR A 170 -12.59 -11.49 6.98
CA THR A 170 -13.28 -10.80 5.87
C THR A 170 -12.30 -10.08 4.92
N PRO A 171 -11.35 -10.79 4.27
CA PRO A 171 -10.39 -10.16 3.37
C PRO A 171 -11.07 -9.33 2.27
N GLY A 172 -10.49 -8.18 1.96
CA GLY A 172 -11.06 -7.18 1.04
C GLY A 172 -12.01 -6.17 1.70
N THR A 173 -12.26 -6.32 3.00
CA THR A 173 -13.03 -5.37 3.82
C THR A 173 -12.08 -4.50 4.64
N LEU A 174 -12.21 -3.18 4.59
CA LEU A 174 -11.31 -2.28 5.31
C LEU A 174 -11.77 -2.13 6.77
N THR A 175 -11.20 -2.96 7.64
CA THR A 175 -11.44 -2.96 9.10
C THR A 175 -10.12 -2.85 9.86
N ASN A 176 -10.20 -2.57 11.16
CA ASN A 176 -9.03 -2.56 12.06
C ASN A 176 -8.66 -3.97 12.59
N ASP A 177 -9.16 -5.04 11.95
CA ASP A 177 -8.98 -6.43 12.41
C ASP A 177 -7.51 -6.82 12.52
N PHE A 178 -6.64 -6.27 11.66
CA PHE A 178 -5.19 -6.49 11.75
C PHE A 178 -4.68 -6.22 13.17
N PHE A 179 -5.03 -5.07 13.76
CA PHE A 179 -4.56 -4.68 15.09
C PHE A 179 -5.28 -5.46 16.18
N VAL A 180 -6.59 -5.67 16.05
CA VAL A 180 -7.38 -6.44 17.02
C VAL A 180 -6.81 -7.85 17.17
N ASN A 181 -6.55 -8.53 16.06
CA ASN A 181 -6.04 -9.90 16.07
C ASN A 181 -4.54 -9.99 16.37
N LEU A 182 -3.74 -8.97 16.02
CA LEU A 182 -2.32 -8.92 16.38
C LEU A 182 -2.13 -8.79 17.90
N LEU A 183 -2.98 -7.99 18.55
CA LEU A 183 -2.90 -7.68 19.98
C LEU A 183 -3.66 -8.68 20.86
N ASP A 184 -4.38 -9.62 20.25
CA ASP A 184 -5.08 -10.70 20.96
C ASP A 184 -4.08 -11.60 21.68
N MET A 185 -4.05 -11.50 23.01
CA MET A 185 -3.20 -12.33 23.87
C MET A 185 -3.61 -13.80 23.88
N GLY A 186 -4.79 -14.17 23.36
CA GLY A 186 -5.18 -15.55 23.08
C GLY A 186 -4.36 -16.20 21.96
N THR A 187 -3.62 -15.42 21.17
CA THR A 187 -2.73 -15.91 20.12
C THR A 187 -1.27 -15.89 20.60
N GLN A 188 -0.54 -16.97 20.35
CA GLN A 188 0.90 -17.09 20.59
C GLN A 188 1.65 -17.19 19.27
N TRP A 189 2.66 -16.34 19.10
CA TRP A 189 3.49 -16.30 17.90
C TRP A 189 4.77 -17.10 18.08
N THR A 190 5.08 -17.96 17.12
CA THR A 190 6.31 -18.75 17.08
C THR A 190 6.94 -18.70 15.70
N ALA A 191 8.27 -18.54 15.63
CA ALA A 191 8.99 -18.62 14.37
C ALA A 191 8.90 -20.02 13.77
N VAL A 192 8.76 -20.12 12.45
CA VAL A 192 8.76 -21.40 11.74
C VAL A 192 10.20 -21.80 11.44
N GLY A 193 10.65 -22.92 11.99
CA GLY A 193 12.02 -23.42 11.82
C GLY A 193 12.39 -23.58 10.34
N GLY A 194 13.58 -23.08 9.97
CA GLY A 194 14.10 -23.16 8.60
C GLY A 194 13.45 -22.20 7.60
N LYS A 195 12.55 -21.31 8.04
CA LYS A 195 11.94 -20.27 7.19
C LYS A 195 12.14 -18.89 7.80
N ASP A 196 13.15 -18.19 7.29
CA ASP A 196 13.39 -16.80 7.66
C ASP A 196 12.15 -15.95 7.34
N ASN A 197 11.82 -15.03 8.25
CA ASN A 197 10.69 -14.11 8.11
C ASN A 197 9.28 -14.75 8.08
N LEU A 198 9.11 -15.98 8.59
CA LEU A 198 7.79 -16.61 8.75
C LEU A 198 7.49 -17.00 10.19
N PHE A 199 6.31 -16.61 10.66
CA PHE A 199 5.79 -16.91 11.99
C PHE A 199 4.38 -17.48 11.90
N GLU A 200 4.07 -18.40 12.81
CA GLU A 200 2.74 -18.96 13.02
C GLU A 200 2.14 -18.37 14.30
N GLY A 201 0.91 -17.86 14.19
CA GLY A 201 0.07 -17.46 15.33
C GLY A 201 -0.87 -18.60 15.68
N LYS A 202 -0.65 -19.24 16.83
CA LYS A 202 -1.46 -20.37 17.33
C LYS A 202 -2.38 -19.92 18.45
N ASP A 203 -3.59 -20.45 18.49
CA ASP A 203 -4.47 -20.31 19.64
C ASP A 203 -3.80 -20.95 20.87
N ARG A 204 -3.71 -20.21 21.98
CA ARG A 204 -3.00 -20.67 23.19
C ARG A 204 -3.65 -21.87 23.86
N LYS A 205 -4.96 -22.07 23.70
CA LYS A 205 -5.69 -23.17 24.37
C LYS A 205 -5.65 -24.44 23.56
N SER A 206 -5.92 -24.35 22.27
CA SER A 206 -6.03 -25.50 21.36
C SER A 206 -4.75 -25.84 20.61
N GLY A 207 -3.80 -24.90 20.52
CA GLY A 207 -2.58 -25.03 19.73
C GLY A 207 -2.81 -24.95 18.21
N GLN A 208 -4.05 -24.71 17.75
CA GLN A 208 -4.36 -24.63 16.33
C GLN A 208 -3.80 -23.35 15.72
N THR A 209 -3.21 -23.47 14.53
CA THR A 209 -2.72 -22.33 13.76
C THR A 209 -3.89 -21.48 13.28
N LYS A 210 -3.97 -20.23 13.74
CA LYS A 210 -4.94 -19.23 13.31
C LYS A 210 -4.41 -18.40 12.14
N TRP A 211 -3.14 -17.99 12.24
CA TRP A 211 -2.56 -16.98 11.35
C TRP A 211 -1.12 -17.31 10.96
N THR A 212 -0.68 -16.72 9.85
CA THR A 212 0.73 -16.59 9.52
C THR A 212 1.09 -15.13 9.35
N ALA A 213 2.31 -14.76 9.73
CA ALA A 213 2.78 -13.38 9.68
C ALA A 213 4.29 -13.32 9.44
N SER A 214 4.76 -12.16 8.99
CA SER A 214 6.17 -11.84 8.79
C SER A 214 6.67 -10.89 9.89
N ARG A 215 7.97 -10.57 9.87
CA ARG A 215 8.52 -9.52 10.74
C ARG A 215 7.92 -8.15 10.45
N ALA A 216 7.52 -7.86 9.20
CA ALA A 216 6.82 -6.62 8.84
C ALA A 216 5.46 -6.49 9.53
N ASP A 217 4.85 -7.61 9.92
CA ASP A 217 3.57 -7.62 10.63
C ASP A 217 3.80 -7.58 12.15
N LEU A 218 4.67 -8.45 12.66
CA LEU A 218 4.86 -8.65 14.10
C LEU A 218 5.63 -7.51 14.78
N ILE A 219 6.36 -6.68 14.03
CA ILE A 219 7.02 -5.50 14.59
C ILE A 219 6.03 -4.56 15.29
N PHE A 220 4.79 -4.48 14.80
CA PHE A 220 3.73 -3.68 15.41
C PHE A 220 3.19 -4.26 16.73
N GLY A 221 3.46 -5.53 17.04
CA GLY A 221 3.14 -6.16 18.31
C GLY A 221 4.32 -6.19 19.29
N SER A 222 5.53 -5.87 18.82
CA SER A 222 6.81 -6.07 19.52
C SER A 222 7.51 -4.76 19.88
N HIS A 223 7.69 -3.84 18.91
CA HIS A 223 8.36 -2.57 19.14
C HIS A 223 7.47 -1.63 19.97
N SER A 224 7.93 -1.19 21.15
CA SER A 224 7.11 -0.50 22.15
C SER A 224 6.33 0.70 21.58
N GLN A 225 6.96 1.55 20.76
CA GLN A 225 6.28 2.69 20.16
C GLN A 225 5.25 2.29 19.08
N LEU A 226 5.57 1.30 18.25
CA LEU A 226 4.64 0.85 17.19
C LEU A 226 3.48 0.07 17.79
N ARG A 227 3.72 -0.64 18.90
CA ARG A 227 2.69 -1.29 19.69
C ARG A 227 1.72 -0.29 20.31
N ALA A 228 2.21 0.82 20.87
CA ALA A 228 1.34 1.87 21.37
C ALA A 228 0.42 2.44 20.28
N LEU A 229 0.93 2.60 19.04
CA LEU A 229 0.12 3.00 17.89
C LEU A 229 -0.87 1.91 17.46
N ALA A 230 -0.45 0.64 17.48
CA ALA A 230 -1.33 -0.48 17.19
C ALA A 230 -2.48 -0.57 18.20
N GLU A 231 -2.23 -0.31 19.48
CA GLU A 231 -3.25 -0.31 20.55
C GLU A 231 -4.30 0.77 20.32
N VAL A 232 -3.91 1.96 19.82
CA VAL A 232 -4.87 3.01 19.42
C VAL A 232 -5.80 2.51 18.32
N TYR A 233 -5.27 1.87 17.27
CA TYR A 233 -6.11 1.38 16.17
C TYR A 233 -6.82 0.06 16.47
N GLY A 234 -6.35 -0.72 17.45
CA GLY A 234 -6.98 -1.94 17.93
C GLY A 234 -8.11 -1.72 18.94
N ALA A 235 -8.31 -0.48 19.41
CA ALA A 235 -9.39 -0.14 20.32
C ALA A 235 -10.79 -0.33 19.68
N SER A 236 -11.79 -0.62 20.51
CA SER A 236 -13.15 -0.94 20.06
C SER A 236 -13.87 0.25 19.39
N ASP A 237 -13.48 1.48 19.72
CA ASP A 237 -13.99 2.74 19.17
C ASP A 237 -13.17 3.27 17.99
N ALA A 238 -12.08 2.59 17.61
CA ALA A 238 -11.14 3.10 16.61
C ALA A 238 -11.53 2.81 15.15
N LYS A 239 -12.62 2.08 14.88
CA LYS A 239 -12.99 1.66 13.52
C LYS A 239 -13.08 2.82 12.52
N ALA A 240 -13.85 3.86 12.87
CA ALA A 240 -14.02 5.03 11.99
C ALA A 240 -12.71 5.84 11.87
N LYS A 241 -11.96 5.97 12.96
CA LYS A 241 -10.65 6.65 12.98
C LYS A 241 -9.65 5.93 12.07
N PHE A 242 -9.56 4.60 12.17
CA PHE A 242 -8.71 3.77 11.33
C PHE A 242 -9.00 3.98 9.84
N VAL A 243 -10.26 3.90 9.42
CA VAL A 243 -10.64 4.10 8.02
C VAL A 243 -10.26 5.51 7.55
N LYS A 244 -10.57 6.54 8.35
CA LYS A 244 -10.24 7.94 8.02
C LYS A 244 -8.74 8.14 7.86
N ASP A 245 -7.95 7.65 8.81
CA ASP A 245 -6.50 7.82 8.82
C ASP A 245 -5.84 6.99 7.70
N PHE A 246 -6.38 5.79 7.40
CA PHE A 246 -5.96 5.00 6.25
C PHE A 246 -6.22 5.74 4.93
N VAL A 247 -7.42 6.31 4.74
CA VAL A 247 -7.75 7.10 3.55
C VAL A 247 -6.81 8.30 3.40
N ALA A 248 -6.49 8.99 4.51
CA ALA A 248 -5.56 10.12 4.48
C ALA A 248 -4.15 9.69 4.06
N ALA A 249 -3.61 8.62 4.65
CA ALA A 249 -2.28 8.11 4.34
C ALA A 249 -2.20 7.52 2.91
N TRP A 250 -3.24 6.81 2.47
CA TRP A 250 -3.38 6.32 1.09
C TRP A 250 -3.35 7.49 0.09
N THR A 251 -4.17 8.52 0.34
CA THR A 251 -4.27 9.70 -0.51
C THR A 251 -2.94 10.46 -0.58
N LYS A 252 -2.20 10.53 0.53
CA LYS A 252 -0.85 11.10 0.57
C LYS A 252 0.07 10.35 -0.39
N VAL A 253 0.18 9.02 -0.26
CA VAL A 253 1.05 8.20 -1.12
C VAL A 253 0.69 8.34 -2.60
N MET A 254 -0.61 8.33 -2.93
CA MET A 254 -1.07 8.50 -4.32
C MET A 254 -0.67 9.85 -4.94
N ASN A 255 -0.33 10.87 -4.13
CA ASN A 255 -0.03 12.22 -4.59
C ASN A 255 1.42 12.67 -4.33
N LEU A 256 2.32 11.80 -3.89
CA LEU A 256 3.71 12.16 -3.58
C LEU A 256 4.49 12.77 -4.76
N ASP A 257 4.13 12.41 -5.99
CA ASP A 257 4.74 12.93 -7.23
C ASP A 257 3.95 14.05 -7.91
N ARG A 258 2.87 14.54 -7.28
CA ARG A 258 1.98 15.57 -7.84
C ARG A 258 2.48 16.98 -7.57
N PHE A 259 3.73 17.23 -7.97
CA PHE A 259 4.36 18.55 -7.84
C PHE A 259 3.62 19.65 -8.63
N ASP A 260 2.92 19.26 -9.70
CA ASP A 260 2.04 20.14 -10.49
C ASP A 260 0.87 20.75 -9.69
N LEU A 261 0.53 20.17 -8.53
CA LEU A 261 -0.50 20.69 -7.63
C LEU A 261 0.07 21.70 -6.63
N ALA A 262 1.36 21.61 -6.30
CA ALA A 262 2.01 22.54 -5.37
C ALA A 262 2.17 23.93 -6.00
N ASP A 263 2.52 23.99 -7.28
CA ASP A 263 2.65 25.25 -8.02
C ASP A 263 1.30 25.95 -8.23
N ARG A 264 0.22 25.19 -8.49
CA ARG A 264 -1.13 25.74 -8.64
C ARG A 264 -1.69 26.43 -7.39
N ARG A 265 -1.29 26.02 -6.18
CA ARG A 265 -1.68 26.70 -4.93
C ARG A 265 -0.97 28.05 -4.77
N LYS A 266 0.29 28.15 -5.21
CA LYS A 266 1.04 29.42 -5.19
C LYS A 266 0.48 30.42 -6.20
N ASP A 267 0.08 29.94 -7.39
CA ASP A 267 -0.51 30.80 -8.41
C ASP A 267 -1.91 31.29 -8.01
N ALA A 268 -2.73 30.43 -7.39
CA ALA A 268 -4.03 30.84 -6.84
C ALA A 268 -3.91 31.89 -5.72
N GLN A 269 -2.84 31.85 -4.91
CA GLN A 269 -2.57 32.87 -3.88
C GLN A 269 -2.06 34.20 -4.45
N LYS A 270 -1.41 34.20 -5.62
CA LYS A 270 -0.94 35.43 -6.28
C LYS A 270 -2.06 36.23 -6.96
N VAL A 271 -3.16 35.60 -7.33
CA VAL A 271 -4.31 36.27 -7.99
C VAL A 271 -5.23 36.98 -6.99
N VAL A 272 -5.05 36.72 -5.69
CA VAL A 272 -5.86 37.30 -4.60
C VAL A 272 -5.03 38.31 -3.76
N GLY A 273 -3.82 38.65 -4.22
CA GLY A 273 -2.91 39.63 -3.58
C GLY A 273 -2.84 40.95 -4.32
#